data_AF-A0A3S4Q2J2-F1
#
_entry.id   AF-A0A3S4Q2J2-F1
#
_cell.length_a   1.000
_cell.length_b   1.000
_cell.length_c   1.000
_cell.angle_alpha   90.00
_cell.angle_beta   90.00
_cell.angle_gamma   90.00
#
_symmetry.space_group_name_H-M   'P 1'
#
loop_
_entity.id
_entity.type
_entity.pdbx_description
1 polymer ?
#
loop_
_entity_poly.entity_id
_entity_poly.type
_entity_poly.pdbx_seq_one_letter_code
_entity_poly.pdbx_strand_id
1 'polypeptide(L)'
;MDYHRPAPHSAGPASLINDTGIPALSALLKPLDNRLFWPAVAIGGLLILAFVLYLQHVRGFAPCSLCIFIRLDVLGLVLAGIVGSLAPRSRIAGGIAALGMLAASLGGIYHAWSLVAEEKLAAQGMGSCKMFMGFPEWIPLDTWLPQVFQPEGLCGEVVWTLLGQSMAVWSLALFVFCLLALAAKLAFGRRTA
;
A
#
# COMPACT_ATOMS: atom_id res chain seq x y z
N MET A 1 -16.07 -63.08 46.11
CA MET A 1 -15.78 -61.93 46.98
C MET A 1 -15.51 -60.74 46.08
N ASP A 2 -16.61 -60.08 45.75
CA ASP A 2 -16.71 -58.87 44.94
C ASP A 2 -16.04 -57.66 45.60
N TYR A 3 -15.42 -56.81 44.78
CA TYR A 3 -15.34 -55.38 45.09
C TYR A 3 -15.39 -54.53 43.80
N HIS A 4 -16.59 -53.98 43.58
CA HIS A 4 -16.96 -52.69 42.99
C HIS A 4 -16.10 -52.00 41.89
N ARG A 5 -16.80 -51.70 40.77
CA ARG A 5 -16.52 -50.69 39.73
C ARG A 5 -16.47 -49.26 40.32
N PRO A 6 -15.77 -48.28 39.68
CA PRO A 6 -16.41 -47.46 38.64
C PRO A 6 -15.49 -47.00 37.48
N ALA A 7 -16.07 -46.72 36.31
CA ALA A 7 -15.62 -45.67 35.37
C ALA A 7 -16.61 -44.48 35.51
N PRO A 8 -16.49 -43.28 34.87
CA PRO A 8 -15.46 -42.66 34.00
C PRO A 8 -15.13 -41.18 34.45
N HIS A 9 -14.67 -40.29 33.54
CA HIS A 9 -14.43 -38.82 33.63
C HIS A 9 -12.96 -38.40 33.93
N SER A 10 -12.32 -37.40 33.31
CA SER A 10 -12.72 -36.31 32.39
C SER A 10 -11.49 -35.51 31.93
N ALA A 11 -11.51 -35.15 30.64
CA ALA A 11 -11.11 -33.87 30.03
C ALA A 11 -9.76 -33.19 30.34
N GLY A 12 -8.91 -33.13 29.31
CA GLY A 12 -8.04 -31.99 29.02
C GLY A 12 -8.26 -31.52 27.57
N PRO A 13 -8.74 -30.27 27.33
CA PRO A 13 -9.28 -29.78 26.04
C PRO A 13 -8.22 -29.40 24.99
N ALA A 14 -7.04 -30.03 25.00
CA ALA A 14 -5.91 -29.59 24.19
C ALA A 14 -5.91 -30.15 22.75
N SER A 15 -6.67 -31.21 22.46
CA SER A 15 -6.64 -31.87 21.14
C SER A 15 -7.80 -31.48 20.22
N LEU A 16 -8.80 -30.74 20.70
CA LEU A 16 -10.04 -30.47 19.95
C LEU A 16 -10.06 -29.11 19.23
N ILE A 17 -8.98 -28.32 19.30
CA ILE A 17 -8.88 -27.02 18.62
C ILE A 17 -8.24 -27.16 17.22
N ASN A 18 -7.65 -28.32 16.89
CA ASN A 18 -6.78 -28.43 15.73
C ASN A 18 -7.47 -28.85 14.41
N ASP A 19 -8.72 -29.31 14.41
CA ASP A 19 -9.24 -30.07 13.26
C ASP A 19 -10.46 -29.51 12.51
N THR A 20 -11.04 -28.35 12.87
CA THR A 20 -12.29 -27.90 12.19
C THR A 20 -12.40 -26.41 11.80
N GLY A 21 -11.30 -25.73 11.43
CA GLY A 21 -11.45 -24.42 10.75
C GLY A 21 -10.21 -23.55 10.48
N ILE A 22 -9.03 -23.91 10.99
CA ILE A 22 -7.82 -23.08 10.93
C ILE A 22 -6.86 -23.35 9.73
N PRO A 23 -6.98 -24.39 8.87
CA PRO A 23 -6.05 -24.54 7.75
C PRO A 23 -6.23 -23.41 6.71
N ALA A 24 -7.47 -22.94 6.50
CA ALA A 24 -7.76 -21.80 5.63
C ALA A 24 -7.19 -20.49 6.20
N LEU A 25 -7.30 -20.29 7.52
CA LEU A 25 -6.81 -19.09 8.20
C LEU A 25 -5.26 -19.05 8.23
N SER A 26 -4.60 -20.17 8.55
CA SER A 26 -3.14 -20.27 8.51
C SER A 26 -2.56 -20.15 7.09
N ALA A 27 -3.27 -20.66 6.07
CA ALA A 27 -2.93 -20.41 4.67
C ALA A 27 -3.12 -18.93 4.27
N LEU A 28 -4.17 -18.27 4.78
CA LEU A 28 -4.43 -16.84 4.61
C LEU A 28 -3.45 -15.94 5.38
N LEU A 29 -2.83 -16.43 6.46
CA LEU A 29 -1.83 -15.70 7.26
C LEU A 29 -0.39 -15.94 6.80
N LYS A 30 -0.12 -16.97 6.01
CA LYS A 30 1.17 -17.23 5.35
C LYS A 30 1.74 -16.02 4.57
N PRO A 31 0.94 -15.20 3.85
CA PRO A 31 1.45 -13.97 3.22
C PRO A 31 1.94 -12.88 4.19
N LEU A 32 1.67 -13.03 5.50
CA LEU A 32 2.08 -12.07 6.53
C LEU A 32 3.44 -12.40 7.19
N ASP A 33 4.14 -13.42 6.70
CA ASP A 33 5.53 -13.65 7.11
C ASP A 33 6.41 -12.48 6.68
N ASN A 34 7.26 -12.00 7.60
CA ASN A 34 8.20 -10.89 7.34
C ASN A 34 9.04 -11.10 6.07
N ARG A 35 9.33 -12.36 5.71
CA ARG A 35 10.10 -12.70 4.51
C ARG A 35 9.33 -12.51 3.21
N LEU A 36 8.00 -12.58 3.22
CA LEU A 36 7.18 -12.48 2.02
C LEU A 36 6.49 -11.12 1.91
N PHE A 37 6.08 -10.53 3.04
CA PHE A 37 5.40 -9.24 3.09
C PHE A 37 6.22 -8.10 2.45
N TRP A 38 7.46 -7.90 2.89
CA TRP A 38 8.31 -6.81 2.42
C TRP A 38 8.65 -6.88 0.92
N PRO A 39 9.10 -8.03 0.37
CA PRO A 39 9.32 -8.13 -1.07
C PRO A 39 8.03 -8.07 -1.87
N ALA A 40 6.89 -8.58 -1.36
CA ALA A 40 5.61 -8.46 -2.05
C ALA A 40 5.18 -7.00 -2.22
N VAL A 41 5.36 -6.16 -1.18
CA VAL A 41 5.10 -4.71 -1.27
C VAL A 41 6.04 -4.04 -2.26
N ALA A 42 7.34 -4.37 -2.24
CA ALA A 42 8.32 -3.80 -3.16
C ALA A 42 8.01 -4.16 -4.63
N ILE A 43 7.72 -5.43 -4.89
CA ILE A 43 7.37 -5.92 -6.24
C ILE A 43 6.04 -5.32 -6.70
N GLY A 44 5.03 -5.30 -5.83
CA GLY A 44 3.73 -4.70 -6.14
C GLY A 44 3.84 -3.22 -6.50
N GLY A 45 4.59 -2.45 -5.72
CA GLY A 45 4.86 -1.04 -6.01
C GLY A 45 5.63 -0.83 -7.32
N LEU A 46 6.63 -1.67 -7.60
CA LEU A 46 7.39 -1.59 -8.85
C LEU A 46 6.52 -1.91 -10.08
N LEU A 47 5.63 -2.90 -9.98
CA LEU A 47 4.68 -3.24 -11.04
C LEU A 47 3.70 -2.10 -11.31
N ILE A 48 3.17 -1.47 -10.26
CA ILE A 48 2.28 -0.30 -10.41
C ILE A 48 3.03 0.86 -11.08
N LEU A 49 4.26 1.13 -10.64
CA LEU A 49 5.07 2.19 -11.22
C LEU A 49 5.35 1.92 -12.70
N ALA A 50 5.76 0.70 -13.04
CA ALA A 50 5.99 0.28 -14.43
C ALA A 50 4.72 0.41 -15.29
N PHE A 51 3.56 0.03 -14.76
CA PHE A 51 2.28 0.19 -15.44
C PHE A 51 1.95 1.66 -15.72
N VAL A 52 2.16 2.54 -14.74
CA VAL A 52 1.92 3.98 -14.90
C VAL A 52 2.90 4.62 -15.90
N LEU A 53 4.17 4.24 -15.87
CA LEU A 53 5.17 4.68 -16.86
C LEU A 53 4.83 4.19 -18.27
N TYR A 54 4.32 2.97 -18.39
CA TYR A 54 3.81 2.43 -19.65
C TYR A 54 2.64 3.26 -20.18
N LEU A 55 1.67 3.61 -19.33
CA LEU A 55 0.56 4.48 -19.72
C LEU A 55 1.06 5.85 -20.18
N GLN A 56 2.05 6.44 -19.51
CA GLN A 56 2.60 7.72 -19.95
C GLN A 56 3.32 7.62 -21.30
N HIS A 57 4.24 6.68 -21.47
CA HIS A 57 5.07 6.59 -22.69
C HIS A 57 4.31 6.05 -23.90
N VAL A 58 3.38 5.12 -23.69
CA VAL A 58 2.69 4.42 -24.79
C VAL A 58 1.36 5.08 -25.12
N ARG A 59 0.63 5.60 -24.12
CA ARG A 59 -0.66 6.27 -24.35
C ARG A 59 -0.55 7.80 -24.39
N GLY A 60 0.61 8.38 -24.06
CA GLY A 60 0.86 9.82 -24.19
C GLY A 60 0.09 10.67 -23.19
N PHE A 61 -0.26 10.14 -22.02
CA PHE A 61 -0.98 10.90 -21.00
C PHE A 61 -0.06 11.92 -20.33
N ALA A 62 -0.46 13.19 -20.35
CA ALA A 62 0.26 14.27 -19.68
C ALA A 62 0.14 14.12 -18.15
N PRO A 63 1.25 14.09 -17.40
CA PRO A 63 1.19 13.95 -15.94
C PRO A 63 0.77 15.27 -15.27
N CYS A 64 -0.10 15.15 -14.27
CA CYS A 64 -0.48 16.25 -13.39
C CYS A 64 0.45 16.36 -12.17
N SER A 65 0.47 17.51 -11.49
CA SER A 65 1.32 17.73 -10.31
C SER A 65 1.01 16.74 -9.17
N LEU A 66 -0.27 16.52 -8.86
CA LEU A 66 -0.71 15.53 -7.86
C LEU A 66 -0.33 14.09 -8.27
N CYS A 67 -0.38 13.79 -9.56
CA CYS A 67 -0.03 12.49 -10.13
C CYS A 67 1.45 12.18 -9.91
N ILE A 68 2.31 13.21 -9.99
CA ILE A 68 3.73 13.08 -9.69
C ILE A 68 3.95 12.75 -8.21
N PHE A 69 3.28 13.45 -7.29
CA PHE A 69 3.38 13.15 -5.86
C PHE A 69 2.94 11.72 -5.53
N ILE A 70 1.84 11.24 -6.14
CA ILE A 70 1.39 9.85 -6.00
C ILE A 70 2.49 8.86 -6.42
N ARG A 71 3.23 9.13 -7.51
CA ARG A 71 4.35 8.27 -7.94
C ARG A 71 5.51 8.29 -6.94
N LEU A 72 5.78 9.44 -6.32
CA LEU A 72 6.79 9.55 -5.25
C LEU A 72 6.37 8.78 -4.00
N ASP A 73 5.10 8.80 -3.64
CA ASP A 73 4.56 7.98 -2.55
C ASP A 73 4.70 6.47 -2.86
N VAL A 74 4.41 6.04 -4.09
CA VAL A 74 4.64 4.64 -4.51
C VAL A 74 6.13 4.28 -4.45
N LEU A 75 7.02 5.16 -4.92
CA LEU A 75 8.46 4.96 -4.79
C LEU A 75 8.90 4.84 -3.32
N GLY A 76 8.34 5.67 -2.44
CA GLY A 76 8.55 5.57 -0.99
C GLY A 76 8.12 4.20 -0.44
N LEU A 77 7.01 3.66 -0.93
CA LEU A 77 6.53 2.33 -0.58
C LEU A 77 7.49 1.22 -1.04
N VAL A 78 8.03 1.34 -2.26
CA VAL A 78 9.03 0.41 -2.81
C VAL A 78 10.31 0.46 -1.98
N LEU A 79 10.80 1.65 -1.64
CA LEU A 79 11.99 1.83 -0.79
C LEU A 79 11.78 1.24 0.60
N ALA A 80 10.62 1.48 1.21
CA ALA A 80 10.26 0.85 2.48
C ALA A 80 10.23 -0.68 2.39
N GLY A 81 9.68 -1.22 1.28
CA GLY A 81 9.73 -2.64 0.92
C GLY A 81 11.14 -3.21 0.86
N ILE A 82 12.05 -2.52 0.15
CA ILE A 82 13.45 -2.92 0.00
C ILE A 82 14.16 -2.88 1.36
N VAL A 83 14.06 -1.78 2.10
CA VAL A 83 14.69 -1.63 3.43
C VAL A 83 14.20 -2.71 4.40
N GLY A 84 12.90 -3.02 4.38
CA GLY A 84 12.32 -4.09 5.19
C GLY A 84 12.81 -5.50 4.79
N SER A 85 13.15 -5.70 3.50
CA SER A 85 13.67 -6.96 2.99
C SER A 85 15.16 -7.21 3.30
N LEU A 86 15.97 -6.14 3.41
CA LEU A 86 17.42 -6.26 3.63
C LEU A 86 17.80 -6.80 5.01
N ALA A 87 17.00 -6.52 6.05
CA ALA A 87 17.32 -6.89 7.42
C ALA A 87 16.11 -7.42 8.22
N PRO A 88 15.56 -8.60 7.85
CA PRO A 88 14.33 -9.15 8.44
C PRO A 88 14.47 -9.53 9.92
N ARG A 89 15.69 -9.66 10.43
CA ARG A 89 15.99 -10.06 11.82
C ARG A 89 16.21 -8.87 12.76
N SER A 90 16.42 -7.66 12.22
CA SER A 90 16.64 -6.48 13.06
C SER A 90 15.31 -5.77 13.34
N ARG A 91 15.00 -5.56 14.62
CA ARG A 91 13.82 -4.78 15.06
C ARG A 91 13.86 -3.34 14.53
N ILE A 92 15.07 -2.78 14.41
CA ILE A 92 15.30 -1.39 14.00
C ILE A 92 14.96 -1.21 12.51
N ALA A 93 15.51 -2.04 11.61
CA ALA A 93 15.18 -1.92 10.18
C ALA A 93 13.71 -2.20 9.89
N GLY A 94 13.10 -3.16 10.61
CA GLY A 94 11.66 -3.41 10.51
C GLY A 94 10.82 -2.21 10.96
N GLY A 95 11.25 -1.48 11.99
CA GLY A 95 10.61 -0.25 12.46
C GLY A 95 10.75 0.90 11.48
N ILE A 96 11.95 1.13 10.94
CA ILE A 96 12.21 2.17 9.92
C ILE A 96 11.38 1.90 8.66
N ALA A 97 11.37 0.64 8.19
CA ALA A 97 10.58 0.25 7.03
C ALA A 97 9.06 0.42 7.29
N ALA A 98 8.58 0.12 8.51
CA ALA A 98 7.18 0.30 8.86
C ALA A 98 6.79 1.78 8.91
N LEU A 99 7.66 2.64 9.46
CA LEU A 99 7.48 4.09 9.47
C LEU A 99 7.49 4.66 8.05
N GLY A 100 8.42 4.21 7.19
CA GLY A 100 8.47 4.61 5.79
C GLY A 100 7.21 4.21 5.03
N MET A 101 6.74 2.97 5.21
CA MET A 101 5.49 2.50 4.60
C MET A 101 4.26 3.27 5.11
N LEU A 102 4.24 3.60 6.41
CA LEU A 102 3.17 4.41 7.00
C LEU A 102 3.15 5.81 6.42
N ALA A 103 4.30 6.49 6.37
CA ALA A 103 4.43 7.84 5.83
C ALA A 103 4.01 7.89 4.36
N ALA A 104 4.51 6.96 3.53
CA ALA A 104 4.16 6.85 2.13
C ALA A 104 2.67 6.53 1.91
N SER A 105 2.07 5.68 2.73
CA SER A 105 0.64 5.36 2.61
C SER A 105 -0.23 6.55 3.01
N LEU A 106 0.11 7.28 4.08
CA LEU A 106 -0.62 8.47 4.50
C LEU A 106 -0.50 9.62 3.49
N GLY A 107 0.72 9.86 2.99
CA GLY A 107 0.97 10.82 1.91
C GLY A 107 0.20 10.48 0.64
N GLY A 108 0.27 9.22 0.20
CA GLY A 108 -0.45 8.73 -0.97
C GLY A 108 -1.97 8.84 -0.84
N ILE A 109 -2.53 8.55 0.34
CA ILE A 109 -3.96 8.75 0.63
C ILE A 109 -4.34 10.22 0.51
N TYR A 110 -3.55 11.12 1.09
CA TYR A 110 -3.80 12.55 1.02
C TYR A 110 -3.79 13.05 -0.43
N HIS A 111 -2.74 12.75 -1.20
CA HIS A 111 -2.62 13.18 -2.59
C HIS A 111 -3.69 12.56 -3.50
N ALA A 112 -4.01 11.27 -3.32
CA ALA A 112 -5.06 10.61 -4.09
C ALA A 112 -6.45 11.16 -3.75
N TRP A 113 -6.72 11.46 -2.48
CA TRP A 113 -7.98 12.11 -2.07
C TRP A 113 -8.12 13.51 -2.66
N SER A 114 -7.05 14.31 -2.62
CA SER A 114 -7.02 15.63 -3.26
C SER A 114 -7.29 15.51 -4.77
N LEU A 115 -6.71 14.51 -5.45
CA LEU A 115 -6.96 14.32 -6.87
C LEU A 115 -8.42 13.98 -7.16
N VAL A 116 -9.04 13.09 -6.38
CA VAL A 116 -10.48 12.77 -6.52
C VAL A 116 -11.36 13.99 -6.26
N ALA A 117 -10.99 14.85 -5.31
CA ALA A 117 -11.71 16.08 -5.03
C ALA A 117 -11.63 17.04 -6.23
N GLU A 118 -10.45 17.21 -6.82
CA GLU A 118 -10.25 18.04 -8.01
C GLU A 118 -10.97 17.48 -9.24
N GLU A 119 -10.98 16.15 -9.44
CA GLU A 119 -11.77 15.51 -10.52
C GLU A 119 -13.26 15.84 -10.41
N LYS A 120 -13.82 15.84 -9.19
CA LYS A 120 -15.23 16.21 -8.95
C LYS A 120 -15.49 17.70 -9.17
N LEU A 121 -14.57 18.57 -8.75
CA LEU A 121 -14.66 20.02 -8.95
C LEU A 121 -14.55 20.37 -10.44
N ALA A 122 -13.65 19.71 -11.17
CA ALA A 122 -13.51 19.85 -12.61
C ALA A 122 -14.78 19.42 -13.35
N ALA A 123 -15.42 18.31 -12.94
CA ALA A 123 -16.71 17.88 -13.49
C ALA A 123 -17.85 18.89 -13.25
N GLN A 124 -17.75 19.72 -12.22
CA GLN A 124 -18.70 20.81 -11.91
C GLN A 124 -18.33 22.15 -12.58
N GLY A 125 -17.24 22.19 -13.36
CA GLY A 125 -16.76 23.41 -14.02
C GLY A 125 -16.07 24.40 -13.08
N MET A 126 -15.78 24.01 -11.84
CA MET A 126 -15.12 24.84 -10.81
C MET A 126 -13.71 24.33 -10.48
N GLY A 127 -13.05 23.62 -11.41
CA GLY A 127 -11.72 23.06 -11.19
C GLY A 127 -10.69 24.16 -10.93
N SER A 128 -9.96 24.07 -9.81
CA SER A 128 -8.86 24.99 -9.55
C SER A 128 -7.66 24.53 -10.38
N CYS A 129 -7.32 25.25 -11.44
CA CYS A 129 -6.16 24.93 -12.27
C CYS A 129 -4.86 25.28 -11.52
N LYS A 130 -4.52 24.49 -10.50
CA LYS A 130 -3.32 24.66 -9.71
C LYS A 130 -2.16 23.90 -10.38
N MET A 131 -1.63 24.48 -11.45
CA MET A 131 -0.34 24.04 -12.01
C MET A 131 0.73 24.42 -10.98
N PHE A 132 1.05 23.48 -10.08
CA PHE A 132 2.03 23.70 -9.02
C PHE A 132 3.43 23.67 -9.64
N MET A 133 3.99 24.85 -9.90
CA MET A 133 5.40 25.04 -10.28
C MET A 133 6.24 25.18 -9.01
N GLY A 134 6.98 24.12 -8.67
CA GLY A 134 8.11 24.20 -7.75
C GLY A 134 8.13 23.10 -6.70
N PHE A 135 8.97 22.10 -6.91
CA PHE A 135 9.49 21.36 -5.76
C PHE A 135 10.34 22.32 -4.91
N PRO A 136 10.30 22.21 -3.58
CA PRO A 136 11.14 23.05 -2.73
C PRO A 136 12.63 22.80 -3.05
N GLU A 137 13.47 23.84 -2.96
CA GLU A 137 14.87 23.85 -3.46
C GLU A 137 15.76 22.69 -2.95
N TRP A 138 15.37 22.03 -1.86
CA TRP A 138 16.12 20.91 -1.28
C TRP A 138 15.88 19.56 -1.99
N ILE A 139 14.86 19.44 -2.86
CA ILE A 139 14.59 18.28 -3.73
C ILE A 139 14.25 18.79 -5.15
N PRO A 140 15.25 19.16 -5.98
CA PRO A 140 15.01 19.64 -7.34
C PRO A 140 14.78 18.46 -8.31
N LEU A 141 13.77 17.63 -8.04
CA LEU A 141 13.46 16.42 -8.81
C LEU A 141 13.10 16.72 -10.28
N ASP A 142 12.60 17.92 -10.53
CA ASP A 142 12.33 18.51 -11.83
C ASP A 142 13.59 18.67 -12.70
N THR A 143 14.74 18.98 -12.09
CA THR A 143 16.02 19.11 -12.82
C THR A 143 16.71 17.77 -13.08
N TRP A 144 16.51 16.77 -12.22
CA TRP A 144 17.16 15.46 -12.37
C TRP A 144 16.50 14.57 -13.43
N LEU A 145 15.17 14.66 -13.61
CA LEU A 145 14.43 13.85 -14.59
C LEU A 145 13.29 14.65 -15.28
N PRO A 146 13.64 15.64 -16.14
CA PRO A 146 12.66 16.56 -16.71
C PRO A 146 11.58 15.86 -17.56
N GLN A 147 11.92 14.78 -18.28
CA GLN A 147 10.96 14.02 -19.08
C GLN A 147 9.86 13.31 -18.27
N VAL A 148 10.06 13.12 -16.96
CA VAL A 148 9.11 12.37 -16.10
C VAL A 148 8.36 13.30 -15.15
N PHE A 149 8.95 14.43 -14.77
CA PHE A 149 8.47 15.31 -13.71
C PHE A 149 8.02 16.71 -14.16
N GLN A 150 8.06 17.01 -15.47
CA GLN A 150 7.44 18.24 -15.97
C GLN A 150 5.90 18.10 -15.98
N PRO A 151 5.16 18.96 -15.25
CA PRO A 151 3.71 18.92 -15.24
C PRO A 151 3.18 19.57 -16.53
N GLU A 152 2.72 18.73 -17.46
CA GLU A 152 2.16 19.17 -18.74
C GLU A 152 0.62 19.10 -18.75
N GLY A 153 0.01 18.40 -17.78
CA GLY A 153 -1.43 18.15 -17.73
C GLY A 153 -2.21 19.04 -16.75
N LEU A 154 -3.48 19.29 -17.07
CA LEU A 154 -4.43 19.93 -16.15
C LEU A 154 -4.84 18.96 -15.04
N CYS A 155 -4.88 19.47 -13.80
CA CYS A 155 -5.34 18.67 -12.66
C CYS A 155 -6.86 18.46 -12.72
N GLY A 156 -7.33 17.24 -12.51
CA GLY A 156 -8.77 16.90 -12.50
C GLY A 156 -9.31 16.37 -13.84
N GLU A 157 -8.49 16.29 -14.89
CA GLU A 157 -8.88 15.60 -16.13
C GLU A 157 -8.86 14.08 -15.92
N VAL A 158 -10.00 13.43 -16.14
CA VAL A 158 -10.11 11.97 -16.04
C VAL A 158 -9.51 11.33 -17.29
N VAL A 159 -8.21 11.06 -17.25
CA VAL A 159 -7.46 10.47 -18.37
C VAL A 159 -7.76 8.99 -18.59
N TRP A 160 -8.20 8.28 -17.55
CA TRP A 160 -8.50 6.85 -17.62
C TRP A 160 -9.53 6.42 -16.59
N THR A 161 -10.43 5.53 -17.02
CA THR A 161 -11.42 4.90 -16.16
C THR A 161 -11.36 3.37 -16.28
N LEU A 162 -11.55 2.71 -15.14
CA LEU A 162 -11.68 1.25 -15.05
C LEU A 162 -12.91 0.94 -14.23
N LEU A 163 -13.81 0.12 -14.79
CA LEU A 163 -15.09 -0.24 -14.16
C LEU A 163 -15.94 1.02 -13.80
N GLY A 164 -15.80 2.10 -14.58
CA GLY A 164 -16.49 3.37 -14.34
C GLY A 164 -15.90 4.22 -13.20
N GLN A 165 -14.79 3.81 -12.60
CA GLN A 165 -14.05 4.58 -11.58
C GLN A 165 -12.76 5.16 -12.16
N SER A 166 -12.37 6.34 -11.70
CA SER A 166 -11.13 6.99 -12.14
C SER A 166 -9.89 6.29 -11.56
N MET A 167 -8.75 6.47 -12.23
CA MET A 167 -7.44 6.01 -11.75
C MET A 167 -7.12 6.54 -10.34
N ALA A 168 -7.58 7.75 -10.01
CA ALA A 168 -7.38 8.35 -8.69
C ALA A 168 -8.04 7.53 -7.57
N VAL A 169 -9.27 7.04 -7.79
CA VAL A 169 -9.99 6.20 -6.83
C VAL A 169 -9.28 4.86 -6.63
N TRP A 170 -8.80 4.23 -7.71
CA TRP A 170 -8.02 2.99 -7.61
C TRP A 170 -6.70 3.19 -6.86
N SER A 171 -6.02 4.31 -7.08
CA SER A 171 -4.79 4.66 -6.36
C SER A 171 -5.05 4.86 -4.87
N LEU A 172 -6.14 5.56 -4.52
CA LEU A 172 -6.59 5.72 -3.14
C LEU A 172 -6.85 4.35 -2.49
N ALA A 173 -7.58 3.47 -3.17
CA ALA A 173 -7.87 2.13 -2.67
C ALA A 173 -6.59 1.30 -2.42
N LEU A 174 -5.58 1.42 -3.31
CA LEU A 174 -4.30 0.74 -3.15
C LEU A 174 -3.52 1.24 -1.92
N PHE A 175 -3.44 2.55 -1.69
CA PHE A 175 -2.76 3.07 -0.49
C PHE A 175 -3.50 2.72 0.80
N VAL A 176 -4.83 2.76 0.80
CA VAL A 176 -5.64 2.29 1.94
C VAL A 176 -5.40 0.80 2.20
N PHE A 177 -5.37 -0.02 1.15
CA PHE A 177 -5.06 -1.45 1.27
C PHE A 177 -3.66 -1.68 1.87
N CYS A 178 -2.65 -0.93 1.44
CA CYS A 178 -1.29 -1.01 1.99
C CYS A 178 -1.26 -0.62 3.48
N LEU A 179 -1.99 0.43 3.86
CA LEU A 179 -2.11 0.86 5.26
C LEU A 179 -2.81 -0.20 6.11
N LEU A 180 -3.87 -0.82 5.61
CA LEU A 180 -4.56 -1.93 6.29
C LEU A 180 -3.66 -3.17 6.43
N ALA A 181 -2.88 -3.50 5.39
CA ALA A 181 -1.94 -4.60 5.43
C ALA A 181 -0.85 -4.37 6.49
N LEU A 182 -0.34 -3.14 6.59
CA LEU A 182 0.59 -2.74 7.65
C LEU A 182 -0.06 -2.81 9.04
N ALA A 183 -1.29 -2.31 9.20
CA ALA A 183 -2.02 -2.35 10.45
C ALA A 183 -2.30 -3.80 10.91
N ALA A 184 -2.70 -4.68 9.99
CA ALA A 184 -2.88 -6.10 10.24
C ALA A 184 -1.57 -6.72 10.75
N LYS A 185 -0.44 -6.48 10.06
CA LYS A 185 0.88 -6.97 10.47
C LYS A 185 1.23 -6.53 11.91
N LEU A 186 1.01 -5.26 12.24
CA LEU A 186 1.29 -4.73 13.58
C LEU A 186 0.34 -5.33 14.63
N ALA A 187 -0.94 -5.51 14.31
CA ALA A 187 -1.91 -6.11 15.21
C ALA A 187 -1.60 -7.59 15.52
N PHE A 188 -1.20 -8.38 14.51
CA PHE A 188 -0.81 -9.77 14.70
C PHE A 188 0.52 -9.91 15.43
N GLY A 189 1.51 -9.04 15.15
CA GLY A 189 2.79 -9.05 15.85
C GLY A 189 2.68 -8.74 17.35
N ARG A 190 1.63 -8.04 17.78
CA ARG A 190 1.35 -7.76 19.21
C ARG A 190 0.65 -8.91 19.95
N ARG A 191 0.03 -9.86 19.24
CA ARG A 191 -0.68 -10.99 19.88
C ARG A 191 0.23 -12.18 20.23
N THR A 192 1.43 -12.22 19.68
CA THR A 192 2.41 -13.31 19.87
C THR A 192 3.53 -12.97 20.85
N ALA A 193 3.48 -11.81 21.52
CA ALA A 193 4.41 -11.38 22.55
C ALA A 193 3.71 -11.37 23.91
#